data_AF-A0A922HXA9-F1
#
_entry.id   AF-A0A922HXA9-F1
#
_cell.length_a   1.000
_cell.length_b   1.000
_cell.length_c   1.000
_cell.angle_alpha   90.00
_cell.angle_beta   90.00
_cell.angle_gamma   90.00
#
_symmetry.space_group_name_H-M   'P 1'
#
loop_
_entity.id
_entity.type
_entity.pdbx_description
1 polymer ?
#
loop_
_entity_poly.entity_id
_entity_poly.type
_entity_poly.pdbx_seq_one_letter_code
_entity_poly.pdbx_strand_id
1 'polypeptide(L)'
;MIEILFGKVLFATETIGMGLNMPARTVVFTSVRKFDGRNSRFLTSSEYIQMSGRAGRRGFDERGIVICQIDKKIVQFWLNK
;
A
#
# COMPACT_ATOMS: atom_id res chain seq x y z
N MET A 1 9.08 7.87 -7.96
CA MET A 1 8.72 9.01 -8.82
C MET A 1 8.38 8.47 -10.19
N ILE A 2 7.09 8.52 -10.53
CA ILE A 2 6.49 8.79 -11.84
C ILE A 2 5.02 8.36 -11.72
N GLU A 3 4.16 9.36 -11.89
CA GLU A 3 2.74 9.25 -12.19
C GLU A 3 2.59 8.62 -13.57
N ILE A 4 1.85 7.51 -13.68
CA ILE A 4 1.31 7.09 -14.98
C ILE A 4 -0.20 7.05 -14.85
N LEU A 5 -0.82 8.10 -15.37
CA LEU A 5 -2.24 8.23 -15.64
C LEU A 5 -2.62 7.36 -16.85
N PHE A 6 -2.83 6.06 -16.64
CA PHE A 6 -3.63 5.24 -17.57
C PHE A 6 -5.04 5.07 -16.99
N GLY A 7 -5.79 6.18 -16.96
CA GLY A 7 -7.24 6.27 -16.76
C GLY A 7 -7.82 5.86 -15.40
N LYS A 8 -7.27 4.85 -14.69
CA LYS A 8 -7.85 4.24 -13.48
C LYS A 8 -6.84 3.67 -12.47
N VAL A 9 -5.54 3.62 -12.77
CA VAL A 9 -4.52 3.00 -11.90
C VAL A 9 -3.35 3.97 -11.68
N LEU A 10 -2.89 4.07 -10.43
CA LEU A 10 -1.73 4.87 -10.02
C LEU A 10 -0.70 3.95 -9.37
N PHE A 11 0.55 4.05 -9.80
CA PHE A 11 1.69 3.45 -9.12
C PHE A 11 2.40 4.54 -8.30
N ALA A 12 2.46 4.36 -6.98
CA ALA A 12 3.09 5.31 -6.08
C ALA A 12 4.06 4.59 -5.14
N THR A 13 5.19 5.23 -4.85
CA THR A 13 6.05 4.87 -3.72
C THR A 13 5.51 5.52 -2.45
N GLU A 14 5.86 4.98 -1.28
CA GLU A 14 5.34 5.41 0.04
C GLU A 14 5.26 6.93 0.22
N THR A 15 6.35 7.64 -0.09
CA THR A 15 6.44 9.11 0.06
C THR A 15 5.39 9.85 -0.76
N ILE A 16 5.03 9.32 -1.93
CA ILE A 16 4.04 9.91 -2.83
C ILE A 16 2.62 9.56 -2.37
N GLY A 17 2.39 8.32 -1.89
CA GLY A 17 1.08 7.87 -1.40
C GLY A 17 0.64 8.53 -0.09
N MET A 18 1.58 8.89 0.78
CA MET A 18 1.28 9.57 2.05
C MET A 18 0.95 11.07 1.85
N GLY A 19 1.61 11.74 0.89
CA GLY A 19 1.50 13.20 0.68
C GLY A 19 0.37 13.66 -0.25
N LEU A 20 -0.20 12.78 -1.08
CA LEU A 20 -1.26 13.14 -2.01
C LEU A 20 -2.65 13.05 -1.36
N ASN A 21 -3.46 14.10 -1.53
CA ASN A 21 -4.89 14.06 -1.22
C ASN A 21 -5.69 13.37 -2.34
N MET A 22 -5.26 12.17 -2.75
CA MET A 22 -5.87 11.43 -3.85
C MET A 22 -6.41 10.09 -3.33
N PRO A 23 -7.67 10.04 -2.88
CA PRO A 23 -8.30 8.78 -2.49
C PRO A 23 -8.55 7.90 -3.71
N ALA A 24 -8.25 6.61 -3.60
CA ALA A 24 -8.45 5.60 -4.63
C ALA A 24 -9.50 4.58 -4.18
N ARG A 25 -10.30 4.01 -5.09
CA ARG A 25 -11.26 2.96 -4.72
C ARG A 25 -10.58 1.73 -4.08
N THR A 26 -9.39 1.41 -4.57
CA THR A 26 -8.61 0.24 -4.14
C THR A 26 -7.15 0.62 -3.99
N VAL A 27 -6.53 0.18 -2.89
CA VAL A 27 -5.08 0.27 -2.66
C VAL A 27 -4.50 -1.13 -2.73
N VAL A 28 -3.40 -1.29 -3.46
CA VAL A 28 -2.71 -2.58 -3.61
C VAL A 28 -1.27 -2.43 -3.14
N PHE A 29 -0.90 -3.20 -2.12
CA PHE A 29 0.49 -3.36 -1.69
C PHE A 29 1.11 -4.51 -2.45
N THR A 30 2.13 -4.23 -3.26
CA THR A 30 2.90 -5.26 -3.99
C THR A 30 3.93 -5.96 -3.11
N SER A 31 4.34 -5.32 -2.01
CA SER A 31 5.26 -5.87 -1.00
C SER A 31 4.99 -5.21 0.35
N VAL A 32 5.10 -5.99 1.42
CA VAL A 32 5.06 -5.53 2.83
C VAL A 32 6.44 -5.16 3.38
N ARG A 33 7.48 -5.28 2.55
CA ARG A 33 8.86 -4.89 2.89
C ARG A 33 9.30 -3.71 2.05
N LYS A 34 9.98 -2.77 2.70
CA LYS A 34 10.58 -1.59 2.07
C LYS A 34 12.05 -1.46 2.45
N PHE A 35 12.80 -0.73 1.63
CA PHE A 35 14.18 -0.36 1.90
C PHE A 35 14.22 1.02 2.55
N ASP A 36 14.86 1.15 3.72
CA ASP A 36 14.96 2.41 4.46
C ASP A 36 16.28 3.16 4.20
N GLY A 37 17.02 2.76 3.17
CA GLY A 37 18.36 3.29 2.87
C GLY A 37 19.49 2.44 3.46
N ARG A 38 19.20 1.56 4.44
CA ARG A 38 20.18 0.67 5.06
C ARG A 38 19.78 -0.79 4.97
N ASN A 39 18.53 -1.10 5.33
CA ASN A 39 18.02 -2.46 5.39
C ASN A 39 16.64 -2.58 4.75
N SER A 40 16.32 -3.80 4.31
CA SER A 40 14.95 -4.13 3.90
C SER A 40 14.14 -4.60 5.11
N ARG A 41 13.23 -3.75 5.58
CA ARG A 41 12.39 -3.99 6.76
C ARG A 41 10.91 -4.08 6.41
N PHE A 42 10.10 -4.61 7.32
CA PHE A 42 8.65 -4.55 7.21
C PHE A 42 8.14 -3.12 7.34
N LEU A 43 7.01 -2.84 6.70
CA LEU A 43 6.22 -1.64 6.94
C LEU A 43 5.80 -1.58 8.41
N THR A 44 5.89 -0.40 9.01
CA THR A 44 5.32 -0.20 10.35
C THR A 44 3.81 -0.12 10.26
N SER A 45 3.12 -0.37 11.38
CA SER A 45 1.65 -0.24 11.44
C SER A 45 1.18 1.15 11.02
N SER A 46 1.91 2.21 11.40
CA SER A 46 1.60 3.59 11.03
C SER A 46 1.72 3.83 9.52
N GLU A 47 2.77 3.32 8.89
CA GLU A 47 2.98 3.43 7.44
C GLU A 47 1.87 2.69 6.68
N TYR A 48 1.53 1.48 7.15
CA TYR A 48 0.42 0.71 6.60
C TYR A 48 -0.90 1.46 6.70
N ILE A 49 -1.27 1.97 7.88
CA ILE A 49 -2.52 2.71 8.12
C ILE A 49 -2.61 3.94 7.23
N GLN A 50 -1.52 4.71 7.09
CA GLN A 50 -1.52 5.91 6.25
C GLN A 50 -1.73 5.59 4.78
N MET A 51 -1.13 4.52 4.26
CA MET A 51 -1.30 4.10 2.88
C MET A 51 -2.66 3.45 2.63
N SER A 52 -3.09 2.54 3.50
CA SER A 52 -4.37 1.83 3.36
C SER A 52 -5.56 2.77 3.54
N GLY A 53 -5.41 3.83 4.34
CA GLY A 53 -6.43 4.86 4.57
C GLY A 53 -6.76 5.69 3.33
N ARG A 54 -6.01 5.55 2.24
CA ARG A 54 -6.35 6.13 0.93
C ARG A 54 -7.38 5.30 0.15
N ALA A 55 -7.72 4.09 0.62
CA ALA A 55 -8.72 3.23 -0.01
C ALA A 55 -10.16 3.68 0.32
N GLY A 56 -10.99 3.80 -0.70
CA GLY A 56 -12.38 4.22 -0.62
C GLY A 56 -12.54 5.73 -0.79
N ARG A 57 -13.31 6.15 -1.80
CA ARG A 57 -13.66 7.56 -2.01
C ARG A 57 -14.99 7.86 -1.34
N ARG A 58 -14.97 8.75 -0.34
CA ARG A 58 -16.16 9.17 0.41
C ARG A 58 -17.24 9.71 -0.55
N GLY A 59 -18.44 9.15 -0.48
CA GLY A 59 -19.58 9.54 -1.32
C GLY A 59 -19.61 8.91 -2.72
N PHE A 60 -18.60 8.13 -3.11
CA PHE A 60 -18.56 7.43 -4.41
C PHE A 60 -18.44 5.91 -4.29
N ASP A 61 -17.73 5.40 -3.28
CA ASP A 61 -17.53 3.98 -3.07
C ASP A 61 -18.18 3.56 -1.74
N GLU A 62 -18.95 2.46 -1.73
CA GLU A 62 -19.58 1.92 -0.50
C GLU A 62 -18.55 1.40 0.52
N ARG A 63 -17.40 0.94 0.02
CA ARG A 63 -16.29 0.42 0.82
C ARG A 63 -14.95 0.66 0.12
N GLY A 64 -13.90 0.88 0.91
CA GLY A 64 -12.51 0.86 0.43
C GLY A 64 -11.98 -0.57 0.39
N ILE A 65 -11.27 -0.94 -0.68
CA ILE A 65 -10.64 -2.25 -0.80
C ILE A 65 -9.14 -2.09 -0.64
N VAL A 66 -8.55 -2.94 0.20
CA VAL A 66 -7.10 -3.00 0.39
C VAL A 66 -6.65 -4.42 0.07
N ILE A 67 -5.72 -4.54 -0.88
CA ILE A 67 -5.13 -5.82 -1.28
C ILE A 67 -3.68 -5.80 -0.88
N CYS A 68 -3.23 -6.85 -0.18
CA CYS A 68 -1.85 -6.98 0.24
C CYS A 68 -1.25 -8.25 -0.35
N GLN A 69 -0.28 -8.10 -1.24
CA GLN A 69 0.48 -9.21 -1.78
C GLN A 69 1.59 -9.59 -0.80
N ILE A 70 1.53 -10.82 -0.31
CA ILE A 70 2.48 -11.36 0.66
C ILE A 70 3.17 -12.56 0.02
N ASP A 71 4.50 -12.61 0.13
CA ASP A 71 5.27 -13.78 -0.30
C ASP A 71 4.94 -14.98 0.60
N LYS A 72 4.76 -16.16 0.01
CA LYS A 72 4.51 -17.41 0.73
C LYS A 72 5.56 -17.66 1.82
N LYS A 73 6.81 -17.26 1.60
CA LYS A 73 7.89 -17.42 2.60
C LYS A 73 7.61 -16.64 3.89
N ILE A 74 7.02 -15.44 3.78
CA ILE A 74 6.67 -14.60 4.95
C ILE A 74 5.52 -15.24 5.72
N VAL A 75 4.49 -15.71 5.00
CA VAL A 75 3.34 -16.41 5.61
C VAL A 75 3.83 -17.66 6.35
N GLN A 76 4.69 -18.46 5.73
CA GLN A 76 5.29 -19.64 6.36
C GLN A 76 6.12 -19.27 7.59
N PHE A 77 6.86 -18.16 7.56
CA PHE A 77 7.61 -17.70 8.74
C PHE A 77 6.71 -17.30 9.91
N TRP A 78 5.54 -16.71 9.65
CA TRP A 78 4.58 -16.35 10.71
C TRP A 78 3.80 -17.54 11.24
N LEU A 79 3.48 -18.52 10.40
CA LEU A 79 2.74 -19.72 10.80
C LEU A 79 3.61 -20.74 11.55
N ASN A 80 4.92 -20.75 11.30
CA ASN A 80 5.87 -21.64 11.99
C ASN A 80 6.50 -21.00 13.23
N LYS A 81 5.94 -19.91 13.72
CA LYS A 81 6.30 -19.23 14.96
C LYS A 81 5.17 -19.37 15.96
#